data_AF-A0A963FKG9-F1
#
_entry.id   AF-A0A963FKG9-F1
#
_cell.length_a   1.000
_cell.length_b   1.000
_cell.length_c   1.000
_cell.angle_alpha   90.00
_cell.angle_beta   90.00
_cell.angle_gamma   90.00
#
_symmetry.space_group_name_H-M   'P 1'
#
loop_
_entity.id
_entity.type
_entity.pdbx_description
1 polymer ?
#
loop_
_entity_poly.entity_id
_entity_poly.type
_entity_poly.pdbx_seq_one_letter_code
_entity_poly.pdbx_strand_id
1 'polypeptide(L)'
;MTSIQDRIASELKVNPRQVQAAVALLDEGATVPFIARYRKEVTGGLDDIQLRHLEERLRYLRELEERRETILKSIREQEKLTPELENEILTADTKTRLEDLYLPYKP
;
A
#
# COMPACT_ATOMS: atom_id res chain seq x y z
N MET A 1 -0.06 10.89 7.24
CA MET A 1 0.43 9.92 6.24
C MET A 1 -0.59 9.84 5.12
N THR A 2 -0.15 9.93 3.87
CA THR A 2 -1.01 9.73 2.69
C THR A 2 -1.45 8.27 2.63
N SER A 3 -2.74 8.00 2.43
CA SER A 3 -3.27 6.63 2.39
C SER A 3 -2.69 5.84 1.20
N ILE A 4 -2.78 4.50 1.24
CA ILE A 4 -2.38 3.65 0.10
C ILE A 4 -3.13 4.08 -1.17
N GLN A 5 -4.43 4.36 -1.04
CA GLN A 5 -5.29 4.75 -2.15
C GLN A 5 -4.86 6.09 -2.76
N ASP A 6 -4.50 7.07 -1.93
CA ASP A 6 -4.03 8.38 -2.40
C ASP A 6 -2.67 8.30 -3.10
N ARG A 7 -1.76 7.43 -2.62
CA ARG A 7 -0.48 7.16 -3.28
C ARG A 7 -0.70 6.59 -4.67
N ILE A 8 -1.53 5.54 -4.77
CA ILE A 8 -1.85 4.89 -6.05
C ILE A 8 -2.55 5.87 -7.00
N ALA A 9 -3.47 6.69 -6.49
CA ALA A 9 -4.16 7.70 -7.29
C ALA A 9 -3.19 8.71 -7.90
N SER A 10 -2.19 9.13 -7.12
CA SER A 10 -1.12 10.03 -7.56
C SER A 10 -0.23 9.38 -8.63
N GLU A 11 0.18 8.12 -8.42
CA GLU A 11 0.99 7.35 -9.37
C GLU A 11 0.26 7.14 -10.71
N LEU A 12 -1.05 6.85 -10.67
CA LEU A 12 -1.90 6.62 -11.84
C LEU A 12 -2.44 7.91 -12.48
N LYS A 13 -2.30 9.06 -11.82
CA LYS A 13 -2.91 10.35 -12.22
C LYS A 13 -4.43 10.26 -12.39
N VAL A 14 -5.09 9.57 -11.46
CA VAL A 14 -6.55 9.38 -11.43
C VAL A 14 -7.16 9.93 -10.14
N ASN A 15 -8.49 10.01 -10.06
CA ASN A 15 -9.15 10.47 -8.85
C ASN A 15 -9.07 9.39 -7.74
N PRO A 16 -8.76 9.74 -6.47
CA PRO A 16 -8.75 8.79 -5.35
C PRO A 16 -10.03 7.97 -5.21
N ARG A 17 -11.20 8.52 -5.58
CA ARG A 17 -12.47 7.78 -5.57
C ARG A 17 -12.49 6.60 -6.53
N GLN A 18 -11.82 6.72 -7.69
CA GLN A 18 -11.69 5.64 -8.66
C GLN A 18 -10.86 4.49 -8.09
N VAL A 19 -9.76 4.84 -7.41
CA VAL A 19 -8.91 3.85 -6.74
C VAL A 19 -9.67 3.18 -5.60
N GLN A 20 -10.36 3.95 -4.75
CA GLN A 20 -11.18 3.39 -3.65
C GLN A 20 -12.21 2.38 -4.17
N ALA A 21 -12.93 2.72 -5.24
CA ALA A 21 -13.93 1.84 -5.84
C ALA A 21 -13.30 0.55 -6.42
N ALA A 22 -12.17 0.67 -7.12
CA ALA A 22 -11.45 -0.49 -7.66
C ALA A 22 -10.89 -1.39 -6.56
N VAL A 23 -10.30 -0.82 -5.50
CA VAL A 23 -9.78 -1.54 -4.34
C VAL A 23 -10.90 -2.32 -3.66
N ALA A 24 -12.07 -1.71 -3.42
CA ALA A 24 -13.21 -2.40 -2.82
C ALA A 24 -13.64 -3.64 -3.64
N LEU A 25 -13.71 -3.51 -4.96
CA LEU A 25 -14.05 -4.64 -5.84
C LEU A 25 -12.98 -5.75 -5.80
N LEU A 26 -11.69 -5.40 -5.78
CA LEU A 26 -10.60 -6.37 -5.66
C LEU A 26 -10.65 -7.09 -4.30
N ASP A 27 -10.95 -6.38 -3.22
CA ASP A 27 -11.09 -6.94 -1.88
C ASP A 27 -12.29 -7.88 -1.75
N GLU A 28 -13.37 -7.63 -2.52
CA GLU A 28 -14.50 -8.54 -2.68
C GLU A 28 -14.18 -9.76 -3.58
N GLY A 29 -12.96 -9.85 -4.12
CA GLY A 29 -12.50 -10.96 -4.95
C GLY A 29 -12.82 -10.82 -6.45
N ALA A 30 -13.25 -9.63 -6.90
CA ALA A 30 -13.39 -9.39 -8.33
C ALA A 30 -12.02 -9.37 -9.02
N THR A 31 -11.94 -9.88 -10.24
CA THR A 31 -10.69 -9.89 -11.02
C THR A 31 -10.56 -8.64 -11.88
N VAL A 32 -9.34 -8.24 -12.23
CA VAL A 32 -9.10 -7.10 -13.13
C VAL A 32 -9.89 -7.20 -14.45
N PRO A 33 -9.89 -8.34 -15.19
CA PRO A 33 -10.69 -8.45 -16.41
C PRO A 33 -12.19 -8.29 -16.18
N PHE A 34 -12.70 -8.76 -15.03
CA PHE A 34 -14.10 -8.59 -14.67
C PHE A 34 -14.43 -7.11 -14.40
N ILE A 35 -13.60 -6.41 -13.62
CA ILE A 35 -13.78 -5.00 -13.30
C ILE A 35 -13.72 -4.15 -14.58
N ALA A 36 -12.69 -4.36 -15.40
CA ALA A 36 -12.46 -3.64 -16.65
C ALA A 36 -13.63 -3.79 -17.63
N ARG A 37 -14.33 -4.94 -17.61
CA ARG A 37 -15.44 -5.22 -18.53
C ARG A 37 -16.81 -4.86 -17.99
N TYR A 38 -17.06 -5.08 -16.70
CA TYR A 38 -18.41 -5.06 -16.11
C TYR A 38 -18.61 -4.04 -14.99
N ARG A 39 -17.56 -3.33 -14.57
CA ARG A 39 -17.61 -2.34 -13.48
C ARG A 39 -17.01 -0.98 -13.86
N LYS A 40 -16.94 -0.67 -15.16
CA LYS A 40 -16.40 0.60 -15.66
C LYS A 40 -17.04 1.83 -15.01
N GLU A 41 -18.36 1.86 -14.86
CA GLU A 41 -19.01 3.03 -14.26
C GLU A 41 -18.68 3.20 -12.77
N VAL A 42 -18.54 2.08 -12.05
CA VAL A 42 -18.20 2.08 -10.61
C VAL A 42 -16.78 2.60 -10.40
N THR A 43 -15.84 2.24 -11.27
CA THR A 43 -14.45 2.72 -11.19
C THR A 43 -14.21 4.05 -11.90
N GLY A 44 -15.24 4.70 -12.44
CA GLY A 44 -15.10 5.93 -13.22
C GLY A 44 -14.28 5.75 -14.51
N GLY A 45 -14.30 4.55 -15.08
CA GLY A 45 -13.70 4.26 -16.39
C GLY A 45 -12.24 3.81 -16.38
N LEU A 46 -11.72 3.30 -15.25
CA LEU A 46 -10.37 2.71 -15.23
C LEU A 46 -10.26 1.57 -16.25
N ASP A 47 -9.23 1.63 -17.10
CA ASP A 47 -8.96 0.60 -18.10
C ASP A 47 -8.15 -0.59 -17.53
N ASP A 48 -7.96 -1.64 -18.35
CA ASP A 48 -7.26 -2.87 -17.94
C ASP A 48 -5.81 -2.60 -17.52
N ILE A 49 -5.12 -1.66 -18.17
CA ILE A 49 -3.72 -1.32 -17.87
C ILE A 49 -3.65 -0.61 -16.51
N GLN A 50 -4.54 0.38 -16.29
CA GLN A 50 -4.63 1.08 -15.02
C GLN A 50 -5.01 0.15 -13.86
N LEU A 51 -5.94 -0.77 -14.09
CA LEU A 51 -6.38 -1.74 -13.07
C LEU A 51 -5.29 -2.75 -12.71
N ARG A 52 -4.51 -3.25 -13.68
CA ARG A 52 -3.35 -4.12 -13.38
C ARG A 52 -2.30 -3.39 -12.58
N HIS A 53 -1.95 -2.16 -12.98
CA HIS A 53 -0.99 -1.36 -12.24
C HIS A 53 -1.50 -1.05 -10.82
N LEU A 54 -2.79 -0.73 -10.66
CA LEU A 54 -3.43 -0.55 -9.36
C LEU A 54 -3.30 -1.81 -8.49
N GLU A 55 -3.62 -2.99 -9.02
CA GLU A 55 -3.54 -4.26 -8.30
C GLU A 55 -2.11 -4.57 -7.82
N GLU A 56 -1.13 -4.40 -8.70
CA GLU A 56 0.29 -4.62 -8.37
C GLU A 56 0.77 -3.65 -7.28
N ARG A 57 0.43 -2.37 -7.40
CA ARG A 57 0.81 -1.33 -6.43
C ARG A 57 0.10 -1.50 -5.10
N LEU A 58 -1.19 -1.86 -5.12
CA LEU A 58 -1.96 -2.16 -3.92
C LEU A 58 -1.31 -3.30 -3.13
N ARG A 59 -0.96 -4.40 -3.81
CA ARG A 59 -0.26 -5.53 -3.20
C ARG A 59 1.08 -5.10 -2.58
N TYR A 60 1.93 -4.42 -3.35
CA TYR A 60 3.23 -3.97 -2.86
C TYR A 60 3.10 -3.07 -1.63
N LEU A 61 2.18 -2.10 -1.65
CA LEU A 61 2.00 -1.14 -0.58
C LEU A 61 1.40 -1.80 0.67
N ARG A 62 0.47 -2.75 0.53
CA ARG A 62 -0.02 -3.54 1.68
C ARG A 62 1.08 -4.36 2.33
N GLU A 63 1.91 -5.05 1.54
CA GLU A 63 3.07 -5.78 2.05
C GLU A 63 4.09 -4.86 2.74
N LEU A 64 4.26 -3.62 2.25
CA LEU A 64 5.12 -2.62 2.88
C LEU A 64 4.57 -2.22 4.26
N GLU A 65 3.27 -1.92 4.36
CA GLU A 65 2.62 -1.53 5.62
C GLU A 65 2.63 -2.68 6.64
N GLU A 66 2.29 -3.90 6.23
CA GLU A 66 2.34 -5.09 7.10
C GLU A 66 3.76 -5.32 7.64
N ARG A 67 4.77 -5.15 6.77
CA ARG A 67 6.17 -5.28 7.19
C ARG A 67 6.57 -4.17 8.16
N ARG A 68 6.12 -2.93 7.92
CA ARG A 68 6.35 -1.79 8.81
C ARG A 68 5.78 -2.06 10.20
N GLU A 69 4.55 -2.54 10.29
CA GLU A 69 3.91 -2.87 11.58
C GLU A 69 4.67 -3.97 12.33
N THR A 70 5.11 -5.01 11.60
CA THR A 70 5.92 -6.09 12.17
C THR A 70 7.22 -5.57 12.77
N ILE A 71 7.93 -4.70 12.04
CA ILE A 71 9.19 -4.08 12.49
C ILE A 71 8.95 -3.21 13.72
N LEU A 72 7.95 -2.32 13.68
CA LEU A 72 7.60 -1.46 14.82
C LEU A 72 7.29 -2.29 16.07
N LYS A 73 6.51 -3.35 15.92
CA LYS A 73 6.18 -4.26 17.02
C LYS A 73 7.43 -4.92 17.60
N SER A 74 8.29 -5.49 16.74
CA SER A 74 9.51 -6.16 17.18
C SER A 74 10.48 -5.22 17.93
N ILE A 75 10.66 -3.99 17.45
CA ILE A 75 11.55 -3.02 18.11
C ILE A 75 10.93 -2.52 19.42
N ARG A 76 9.60 -2.34 19.45
CA ARG A 76 8.86 -1.95 20.66
C ARG A 76 8.94 -3.03 21.74
N GLU A 77 8.84 -4.30 21.38
CA GLU A 77 8.99 -5.44 22.30
C GLU A 77 10.41 -5.53 22.91
N GLN A 78 11.41 -4.95 22.25
CA GLN A 78 12.77 -4.82 22.78
C GLN A 78 12.97 -3.55 23.63
N GLU A 79 11.92 -2.73 23.81
CA GLU A 79 11.99 -1.42 24.49
C GLU A 79 12.99 -0.44 23.85
N LYS A 80 13.28 -0.61 22.54
CA LYS A 80 14.26 0.19 21.78
C LYS A 80 13.64 1.18 20.81
N LEU A 81 12.30 1.26 20.75
CA LEU A 81 11.60 2.12 19.82
C LEU A 81 11.57 3.57 20.34
N THR A 82 12.48 4.40 19.85
CA THR A 82 12.47 5.84 20.14
C THR A 82 11.48 6.57 19.22
N PRO A 83 10.96 7.75 19.61
CA PRO A 83 10.09 8.56 18.75
C PRO A 83 10.71 8.90 17.39
N GLU A 84 12.01 9.13 17.34
CA GLU A 84 12.76 9.43 16.11
C GLU A 84 12.78 8.21 15.19
N LEU A 85 13.11 7.03 15.73
CA LEU A 85 13.14 5.78 14.98
C LEU A 85 11.74 5.38 14.51
N GLU A 86 10.71 5.54 15.35
CA GLU A 86 9.31 5.32 14.97
C GLU A 86 8.94 6.20 13.77
N ASN A 87 9.31 7.48 13.80
CA ASN A 87 9.06 8.38 12.68
C ASN A 87 9.84 7.98 11.41
N GLU A 88 11.10 7.56 11.53
CA GLU A 88 11.87 7.04 10.38
C GLU A 88 11.22 5.81 9.75
N ILE A 89 10.71 4.90 10.57
CA ILE A 89 10.02 3.68 10.10
C ILE A 89 8.65 4.02 9.47
N LEU A 90 7.89 4.94 10.06
CA LEU A 90 6.61 5.41 9.53
C LEU A 90 6.76 6.13 8.19
N THR A 91 7.87 6.84 7.99
CA THR A 91 8.13 7.61 6.76
C THR A 91 8.88 6.82 5.69
N ALA A 92 9.40 5.62 6.01
CA ALA A 92 10.05 4.74 5.04
C ALA A 92 9.11 4.40 3.87
N ASP A 93 9.60 4.67 2.66
CA ASP A 93 8.88 4.56 1.39
C ASP A 93 9.15 3.25 0.64
N THR A 94 10.17 2.50 1.05
CA THR A 94 10.60 1.26 0.41
C THR A 94 10.80 0.14 1.43
N LYS A 95 10.61 -1.11 0.98
CA LYS A 95 10.90 -2.31 1.79
C LYS A 95 12.38 -2.36 2.20
N THR A 96 13.29 -1.95 1.33
CA THR A 96 14.73 -1.88 1.62
C THR A 96 15.00 -0.92 2.77
N ARG A 97 14.45 0.29 2.74
CA ARG A 97 14.64 1.27 3.82
C ARG A 97 14.11 0.75 5.16
N LEU A 98 12.97 0.05 5.15
CA LEU A 98 12.46 -0.62 6.35
C LEU A 98 13.44 -1.68 6.89
N GLU A 99 13.98 -2.52 6.01
CA GLU A 99 14.95 -3.55 6.42
C GLU A 99 16.26 -2.97 6.94
N ASP A 100 16.75 -1.89 6.35
CA ASP A 100 17.96 -1.21 6.79
C ASP A 100 17.78 -0.61 8.20
N LEU A 101 16.63 0.01 8.45
CA LEU A 101 16.25 0.53 9.77
C LEU A 101 16.10 -0.58 10.80
N TYR A 102 15.58 -1.74 10.38
CA TYR A 102 15.36 -2.88 11.25
C TYR A 102 16.63 -3.69 11.54
N LEU A 103 17.66 -3.59 10.69
CA LEU A 103 18.87 -4.42 10.75
C LEU A 103 19.52 -4.50 12.14
N PRO A 104 19.69 -3.40 12.92
CA PRO A 104 20.30 -3.45 14.26
C PRO A 104 19.44 -4.12 15.34
N TYR A 105 18.15 -4.36 15.03
CA TYR A 105 17.15 -4.88 15.96
C TYR A 105 16.62 -6.25 15.54
N LYS A 106 17.16 -6.83 14.45
CA LYS A 106 16.82 -8.21 14.08
C LYS A 106 17.22 -9.13 15.24
N PRO A 107 16.28 -9.95 15.75
CA PRO A 107 16.55 -10.89 16.84
C PRO A 107 17.60 -11.94 16.47
#